data_AF-A0A1V8NCZ4-F1
#
_entry.id   AF-A0A1V8NCZ4-F1
#
_cell.length_a   1.000
_cell.length_b   1.000
_cell.length_c   1.000
_cell.angle_alpha   90.00
_cell.angle_beta   90.00
_cell.angle_gamma   90.00
#
_symmetry.space_group_name_H-M   'P 1'
#
loop_
_entity.id
_entity.type
_entity.pdbx_description
1 polymer ?
#
loop_
_entity_poly.entity_id
_entity_poly.type
_entity_poly.pdbx_seq_one_letter_code
_entity_poly.pdbx_strand_id
1 'polypeptide(L)'
;MYLKNKNICIIGADCSSKNILYSKNRKFDFPIAVVFGSEGFGLRDLTKKNCDELVRIPSFGKISVLNVSVSVGIFLFEIIRNRLFSVC
;
A
#
# COMPACT_ATOMS: atom_id res chain seq x y z
N MET A 1 -10.32 -10.84 12.80
CA MET A 1 -9.73 -9.56 12.36
C MET A 1 -10.83 -8.78 11.63
N TYR A 2 -11.27 -7.63 12.15
CA TYR A 2 -12.53 -6.96 11.73
C TYR A 2 -12.62 -6.71 10.21
N LEU A 3 -11.53 -6.24 9.59
CA LEU A 3 -11.49 -5.93 8.16
C LEU A 3 -11.55 -7.19 7.27
N LYS A 4 -10.87 -8.28 7.66
CA LYS A 4 -10.91 -9.54 6.91
C LYS A 4 -12.31 -10.15 6.89
N ASN A 5 -13.04 -10.04 7.99
CA ASN A 5 -14.43 -10.52 8.07
C ASN A 5 -15.39 -9.73 7.17
N LYS A 6 -14.98 -8.58 6.64
CA LYS A 6 -15.76 -7.73 5.72
C LYS A 6 -15.35 -7.88 4.25
N ASN A 7 -14.55 -8.90 3.91
CA ASN A 7 -14.00 -9.08 2.55
C ASN A 7 -13.24 -7.84 2.03
N ILE A 8 -12.54 -7.14 2.92
CA ILE A 8 -11.69 -6.00 2.56
C ILE A 8 -10.25 -6.49 2.43
N CYS A 9 -9.63 -6.22 1.28
CA CYS A 9 -8.22 -6.54 1.05
C CYS A 9 -7.32 -5.55 1.81
N ILE A 10 -6.37 -6.07 2.58
CA ILE A 10 -5.49 -5.28 3.43
C ILE A 10 -4.12 -5.14 2.78
N ILE A 11 -3.78 -3.92 2.38
CA ILE A 11 -2.50 -3.58 1.76
C ILE A 11 -1.62 -2.86 2.78
N GLY A 12 -0.45 -3.40 3.08
CA GLY A 12 0.54 -2.74 3.93
C GLY A 12 1.54 -1.92 3.12
N ALA A 13 1.76 -0.67 3.51
CA ALA A 13 2.85 0.16 2.98
C ALA A 13 4.17 -0.20 3.69
N ASP A 14 5.09 -0.85 2.98
CA ASP A 14 6.39 -1.29 3.52
C ASP A 14 7.52 -1.05 2.53
N CYS A 15 8.52 -0.26 2.89
CA CYS A 15 9.69 0.05 2.06
C CYS A 15 10.49 -1.20 1.66
N SER A 16 10.46 -2.27 2.47
CA SER A 16 11.16 -3.52 2.18
C SER A 16 10.41 -4.46 1.24
N SER A 17 9.20 -4.10 0.79
CA SER A 17 8.43 -4.95 -0.11
C SER A 17 9.07 -5.05 -1.50
N LYS A 18 9.00 -6.24 -2.12
CA LYS A 18 9.37 -6.43 -3.53
C LYS A 18 8.34 -5.83 -4.48
N ASN A 19 7.11 -5.67 -4.04
CA ASN A 19 6.00 -5.21 -4.85
C ASN A 19 5.97 -3.69 -4.93
N ILE A 20 6.02 -3.17 -6.15
CA ILE A 20 6.00 -1.74 -6.43
C ILE A 20 4.55 -1.27 -6.64
N LEU A 21 4.20 -0.13 -6.05
CA LEU A 21 2.88 0.48 -6.12
C LEU A 21 2.41 0.71 -7.58
N TYR A 22 3.30 1.19 -8.45
CA TYR A 22 3.00 1.56 -9.85
C TYR A 22 3.07 0.39 -10.86
N SER A 23 3.06 -0.87 -10.40
CA SER A 23 3.17 -2.01 -11.32
C SER A 23 1.95 -2.10 -12.25
N LYS A 24 2.17 -2.19 -13.56
CA LYS A 24 1.15 -2.09 -14.63
C LYS A 24 -0.03 -3.07 -14.54
N ASN A 25 0.13 -4.19 -13.84
CA ASN A 25 -0.88 -5.24 -13.78
C ASN A 25 -1.69 -5.25 -12.47
N ARG A 26 -1.57 -4.21 -11.63
CA ARG A 26 -2.37 -4.12 -10.41
C ARG A 26 -3.76 -3.57 -10.70
N LYS A 27 -4.77 -4.34 -10.32
CA LYS A 27 -6.16 -3.92 -10.30
C LYS A 27 -6.60 -3.64 -8.87
N PHE A 28 -7.26 -2.51 -8.65
CA PHE A 28 -7.76 -2.09 -7.35
C PHE A 28 -9.29 -2.04 -7.32
N ASP A 29 -9.93 -3.02 -7.97
CA ASP A 29 -11.37 -3.03 -8.28
C ASP A 29 -12.25 -3.53 -7.13
N PHE A 30 -11.63 -3.86 -5.99
CA PHE A 30 -12.28 -4.38 -4.79
C PHE A 30 -12.13 -3.41 -3.60
N PRO A 31 -12.90 -3.59 -2.51
CA PRO A 31 -12.70 -2.85 -1.27
C PRO A 31 -11.30 -3.07 -0.69
N ILE A 32 -10.58 -1.97 -0.45
CA ILE A 32 -9.19 -1.99 -0.01
C ILE A 32 -9.04 -1.15 1.25
N ALA A 33 -8.28 -1.65 2.22
CA ALA A 33 -7.76 -0.89 3.35
C ALA A 33 -6.24 -0.83 3.23
N VAL A 34 -5.67 0.38 3.24
CA VAL A 34 -4.22 0.58 3.24
C VAL A 34 -3.74 0.87 4.65
N VAL A 35 -2.73 0.13 5.10
CA VAL A 35 -2.13 0.26 6.43
C VAL A 35 -0.75 0.88 6.30
N PHE A 36 -0.55 1.99 6.99
CA PHE A 36 0.73 2.69 7.02
C PHE A 36 1.44 2.42 8.34
N GLY A 37 2.74 2.19 8.25
CA GLY A 37 3.61 2.06 9.40
C GLY A 37 3.95 3.40 10.04
N SER A 38 4.66 3.33 11.17
CA SER A 38 5.27 4.51 11.78
C SER A 38 6.45 5.02 10.96
N GLU A 39 6.68 6.33 10.98
CA GLU A 39 7.85 6.94 10.34
C GLU A 39 9.15 6.30 10.85
N GLY A 40 10.06 5.99 9.93
CA GLY A 40 11.38 5.39 10.21
C GLY A 40 11.38 3.88 10.44
N PHE A 41 10.37 3.33 11.12
CA PHE A 41 10.32 1.90 11.48
C PHE A 41 9.43 1.05 10.56
N GLY A 42 8.55 1.69 9.78
CA GLY A 42 7.62 0.99 8.91
C GLY A 42 6.55 0.21 9.68
N LEU A 43 6.02 -0.85 9.06
CA LEU A 43 4.99 -1.71 9.68
C LEU A 43 5.60 -2.66 10.71
N ARG A 44 4.89 -2.90 11.81
CA ARG A 44 5.25 -3.97 12.77
C ARG A 44 5.08 -5.34 12.12
N ASP A 45 5.93 -6.31 12.48
CA ASP A 45 5.90 -7.66 11.89
C ASP A 45 4.55 -8.36 12.01
N LEU A 46 3.88 -8.22 13.16
CA LEU A 46 2.53 -8.77 13.36
C LEU A 46 1.52 -8.15 12.38
N THR A 47 1.62 -6.85 12.13
CA THR A 47 0.78 -6.14 11.17
C THR A 47 1.10 -6.58 9.74
N LYS A 48 2.39 -6.76 9.40
CA LYS A 48 2.81 -7.27 8.09
C LYS A 48 2.22 -8.65 7.80
N LYS A 49 2.29 -9.58 8.76
CA LYS A 49 1.71 -10.94 8.64
C LYS A 49 0.21 -10.95 8.43
N ASN A 50 -0.47 -9.91 8.89
CA ASN A 50 -1.91 -9.77 8.79
C ASN A 50 -2.36 -9.03 7.51
N CYS A 51 -1.45 -8.35 6.81
CA CYS A 51 -1.73 -7.77 5.51
C CYS A 51 -1.81 -8.88 4.45
N ASP A 52 -2.75 -8.76 3.52
CA ASP A 52 -2.88 -9.69 2.40
C ASP A 52 -1.78 -9.42 1.36
N GLU A 53 -1.35 -8.16 1.26
CA GLU A 53 -0.24 -7.76 0.41
C GLU A 53 0.60 -6.64 1.04
N LEU A 54 1.91 -6.64 0.75
CA LEU A 54 2.81 -5.54 1.10
C LEU A 54 3.24 -4.83 -0.17
N VAL A 55 3.25 -3.49 -0.16
CA VAL A 55 3.54 -2.65 -1.32
C VAL A 55 4.46 -1.51 -0.92
N ARG A 56 5.38 -1.13 -1.80
CA ARG A 56 6.26 0.03 -1.60
C ARG A 56 6.07 1.09 -2.66
N ILE A 57 6.27 2.34 -2.25
CA ILE A 57 6.55 3.44 -3.17
C ILE A 57 8.02 3.27 -3.60
N PRO A 58 8.33 3.24 -4.91
CA PRO A 58 9.71 3.19 -5.35
C PRO A 58 10.39 4.51 -4.99
N SER A 59 11.47 4.41 -4.23
CA SER A 59 12.36 5.52 -3.92
C SER A 59 13.70 5.34 -4.64
N PHE A 60 14.28 6.45 -5.08
CA PHE A 60 15.60 6.49 -5.71
C PHE A 60 16.58 7.22 -4.78
N GLY A 61 17.80 6.69 -4.65
CA GLY A 61 18.87 7.30 -3.85
C GLY A 61 18.83 6.94 -2.36
N LYS A 62 19.40 7.81 -1.52
CA LYS A 62 19.59 7.57 -0.07
C LYS A 62 18.33 7.79 0.79
N ILE A 63 17.25 8.33 0.21
CA ILE A 63 16.01 8.61 0.92
C ILE A 63 15.18 7.33 0.93
N SER A 64 15.28 6.56 2.01
CA SER A 64 14.60 5.28 2.17
C SER A 64 13.19 5.41 2.75
N VAL A 65 12.85 6.54 3.37
CA VAL A 65 11.58 6.75 4.08
C VAL A 65 10.98 8.10 3.71
N LEU A 66 9.71 8.08 3.30
CA LEU A 66 8.91 9.27 3.06
C LEU A 66 8.09 9.60 4.31
N ASN A 67 7.71 10.86 4.46
CA ASN A 67 6.71 11.25 5.44
C ASN A 67 5.41 10.45 5.22
N VAL A 68 4.73 10.08 6.31
CA VAL A 68 3.53 9.24 6.21
C VAL A 68 2.42 9.93 5.42
N SER A 69 2.21 11.24 5.61
CA SER A 69 1.17 11.98 4.87
C SER A 69 1.40 11.99 3.36
N VAL A 70 2.66 12.15 2.94
CA VAL A 70 3.06 12.08 1.52
C VAL A 70 2.83 10.69 0.96
N SER A 71 3.18 9.66 1.74
CA SER A 71 2.96 8.26 1.36
C SER A 71 1.47 7.97 1.18
N VAL A 72 0.63 8.43 2.12
CA VAL A 72 -0.84 8.30 2.02
C VAL A 72 -1.36 8.95 0.75
N GLY A 73 -0.94 10.18 0.46
CA GLY A 73 -1.36 10.89 -0.76
C GLY A 73 -1.02 10.13 -2.04
N ILE A 74 0.21 9.60 -2.14
CA ILE A 74 0.66 8.81 -3.29
C ILE A 74 -0.16 7.53 -3.45
N PHE A 75 -0.39 6.78 -2.36
CA PHE A 75 -1.18 5.55 -2.39
C PHE A 75 -2.63 5.80 -2.81
N LEU A 76 -3.28 6.80 -2.21
CA LEU A 76 -4.67 7.13 -2.54
C LEU A 76 -4.81 7.57 -4.00
N PHE A 77 -3.90 8.42 -4.48
CA PHE A 77 -3.90 8.86 -5.86
C PHE A 77 -3.75 7.68 -6.83
N GLU A 78 -2.82 6.75 -6.56
CA GLU A 78 -2.62 5.59 -7.42
C GLU A 78 -3.81 4.62 -7.41
N ILE A 79 -4.46 4.44 -6.25
CA ILE A 79 -5.67 3.62 -6.16
C ILE A 79 -6.78 4.23 -7.01
N ILE A 80 -7.00 5.54 -6.90
CA ILE A 80 -8.00 6.26 -7.71
C ILE A 80 -7.64 6.15 -9.19
N ARG A 81 -6.37 6.37 -9.56
CA ARG A 81 -5.89 6.26 -10.94
C ARG A 81 -6.21 4.89 -11.54
N ASN A 82 -5.81 3.80 -10.89
CA ASN A 82 -6.08 2.45 -11.40
C ASN A 82 -7.58 2.12 -11.46
N ARG A 83 -8.39 2.61 -10.52
CA ARG A 83 -9.85 2.45 -10.56
C ARG A 83 -10.47 3.18 -11.74
N LEU A 84 -10.01 4.38 -12.06
CA LEU A 84 -10.49 5.12 -13.23
C LEU A 84 -10.12 4.41 -14.54
N PHE A 85 -8.94 3.80 -14.63
CA PHE A 85 -8.48 3.10 -15.84
C PHE A 85 -8.90 1.62 -15.94
N SER A 86 -9.44 1.01 -14.88
CA SER A 86 -9.95 -0.38 -14.93
C SER A 86 -11.42 -0.49 -15.35
N VAL A 87 -12.12 0.64 -15.52
CA VAL A 87 -13.55 0.70 -15.89
C VAL A 87 -13.77 0.80 -17.41
N CYS A 88 -12.78 0.46 -18.23
CA CYS A 88 -12.93 0.33 -19.69
C CYS A 88 -12.83 -1.12 -20.16
#